data_AF-A0AA35ZM82-F1
#
_entry.id   AF-A0AA35ZM82-F1
#
_cell.length_a   1.000
_cell.length_b   1.000
_cell.length_c   1.000
_cell.angle_alpha   90.00
_cell.angle_beta   90.00
_cell.angle_gamma   90.00
#
_symmetry.space_group_name_H-M   'P 1'
#
loop_
_entity.id
_entity.type
_entity.pdbx_description
1 polymer ?
#
loop_
_entity_poly.entity_id
_entity_poly.type
_entity_poly.pdbx_seq_one_letter_code
_entity_poly.pdbx_strand_id
1 'polypeptide(L)'
;MANLPGFIPSAAEYRQLEITYDLSSLVGVEFPSPGSSISSPPPGKIGVYLKTLDTSVRFPLTDFQEEVLQKNGCSLHMLTPNAVNKVVAFEMICRANGYLPDYFVFKFFFRFCVTGDKCTFLIQRGGHALVPDGRTPKN
;
A
#
# COMPACT_ATOMS: atom_id res chain seq x y z
N MET A 1 -17.70 23.49 25.01
CA MET A 1 -17.09 22.30 24.38
C MET A 1 -16.77 21.33 25.51
N ALA A 2 -17.45 20.18 25.57
CA ALA A 2 -17.25 19.22 26.64
C ALA A 2 -15.89 18.52 26.47
N ASN A 3 -15.03 18.61 27.48
CA ASN A 3 -13.83 17.78 27.58
C ASN A 3 -14.29 16.32 27.73
N LEU A 4 -14.21 15.54 26.64
CA LEU A 4 -14.28 14.10 26.77
C LEU A 4 -13.08 13.65 27.61
N PRO A 5 -13.25 12.75 28.60
CA PRO A 5 -12.13 12.24 29.37
C PRO A 5 -11.14 11.62 28.39
N GLY A 6 -9.92 12.16 28.36
CA GLY A 6 -8.84 11.63 27.53
C GLY A 6 -8.64 10.17 27.90
N PHE A 7 -8.85 9.27 26.94
CA PHE A 7 -8.53 7.86 27.12
C PHE A 7 -7.01 7.75 27.26
N ILE A 8 -6.55 7.47 28.48
CA ILE A 8 -5.16 7.18 28.78
C ILE A 8 -5.09 5.66 28.96
N PRO A 9 -4.49 4.92 28.02
CA PRO A 9 -4.31 3.48 28.19
C PRO A 9 -3.52 3.19 29.47
N SER A 10 -3.86 2.13 30.16
CA SER A 10 -3.03 1.55 31.22
C SER A 10 -1.74 0.94 30.65
N ALA A 11 -0.76 0.66 31.51
CA ALA A 11 0.49 -0.04 31.14
C ALA A 11 0.26 -1.37 30.39
N ALA A 12 -0.82 -2.08 30.72
CA ALA A 12 -1.19 -3.32 30.05
C ALA A 12 -1.79 -3.08 28.66
N GLU A 13 -2.65 -2.07 28.53
CA GLU A 13 -3.25 -1.69 27.24
C GLU A 13 -2.18 -1.14 26.28
N TYR A 14 -1.16 -0.44 26.78
CA TYR A 14 -0.02 0.00 25.97
C TYR A 14 0.72 -1.18 25.35
N ARG A 15 1.12 -2.17 26.16
CA ARG A 15 1.80 -3.37 25.65
C ARG A 15 0.94 -4.10 24.62
N GLN A 16 -0.37 -4.15 24.85
CA GLN A 16 -1.28 -4.77 23.90
C GLN A 16 -1.33 -4.01 22.57
N LEU A 17 -1.35 -2.68 22.60
CA LEU A 17 -1.29 -1.84 21.39
C LEU A 17 0.06 -1.95 20.68
N GLU A 18 1.16 -2.00 21.42
CA GLU A 18 2.51 -2.19 20.88
C GLU A 18 2.65 -3.51 20.13
N ILE A 19 2.10 -4.60 20.69
CA ILE A 19 2.08 -5.91 20.05
C ILE A 19 1.12 -5.92 18.84
N THR A 20 -0.10 -5.41 19.04
CA THR A 20 -1.15 -5.44 18.00
C THR A 20 -0.73 -4.64 16.77
N TYR A 21 -0.10 -3.49 16.99
CA TYR A 21 0.31 -2.58 15.93
C TYR A 21 1.80 -2.63 15.59
N ASP A 22 2.56 -3.55 16.17
CA ASP A 22 4.02 -3.63 16.02
C ASP A 22 4.72 -2.26 16.21
N LEU A 23 4.25 -1.48 17.19
CA LEU A 23 4.81 -0.15 17.48
C LEU A 23 6.18 -0.25 18.17
N SER A 24 6.48 -1.42 18.73
CA SER A 24 7.75 -1.71 19.44
C SER A 24 8.98 -1.53 18.55
N SER A 25 8.83 -1.70 17.23
CA SER A 25 9.89 -1.52 16.24
C SER A 25 10.08 -0.05 15.82
N LEU A 26 9.14 0.84 16.17
CA LEU A 26 9.17 2.26 15.82
C LEU A 26 9.85 3.09 16.93
N VAL A 27 10.94 3.76 16.59
CA VAL A 27 11.63 4.67 17.51
C VAL A 27 10.81 5.94 17.72
N GLY A 28 10.54 6.29 18.98
CA GLY A 28 9.96 7.59 19.34
C GLY A 28 8.42 7.66 19.32
N VAL A 29 7.73 6.52 19.43
CA VAL A 29 6.29 6.51 19.70
C VAL A 29 6.03 7.03 21.12
N GLU A 30 5.16 8.04 21.24
CA GLU A 30 4.75 8.62 22.52
C GLU A 30 3.23 8.75 22.56
N PHE A 31 2.65 8.49 23.73
CA PHE A 31 1.23 8.68 23.93
C PHE A 31 0.95 10.09 24.47
N PRO A 32 -0.16 10.71 24.06
CA PRO A 32 -0.51 12.05 24.51
C PRO A 32 -0.75 12.07 26.02
N SER A 33 -0.22 13.09 26.70
CA SER A 33 -0.54 13.39 28.09
C SER A 33 -2.00 13.84 28.24
N PRO A 34 -2.61 13.71 29.43
CA PRO A 34 -3.94 14.28 29.67
C PRO A 34 -4.00 15.76 29.26
N GLY A 35 -5.00 16.11 28.44
CA GLY A 35 -5.20 17.46 27.92
C GLY A 35 -4.35 17.81 26.69
N SER A 36 -3.49 16.91 26.21
CA SER A 36 -2.82 17.08 24.92
C SER A 36 -3.82 17.03 23.76
N SER A 37 -3.59 17.89 22.76
CA SER A 37 -4.40 17.93 21.53
C SER A 37 -3.62 17.36 20.35
N ILE A 38 -4.31 16.59 19.50
CA ILE A 38 -3.76 16.12 18.23
C ILE A 38 -3.41 17.28 17.28
N SER A 39 -4.04 18.44 17.45
CA SER A 39 -3.77 19.66 16.66
C SER A 39 -2.49 20.37 17.07
N SER A 40 -1.85 19.95 18.15
CA SER A 40 -0.65 20.58 18.71
C SER A 40 0.30 19.50 19.26
N PRO A 41 0.81 18.61 18.39
CA PRO A 41 1.76 17.58 18.82
C PRO A 41 3.11 18.21 19.24
N PRO A 42 3.92 17.51 20.05
CA PRO A 42 5.26 17.96 20.38
C PRO A 42 6.13 18.20 19.13
N PRO A 43 7.11 19.12 19.17
CA PRO A 43 8.01 19.35 18.04
C PRO A 43 8.68 18.06 17.55
N GLY A 44 8.63 17.81 16.25
CA GLY A 44 9.18 16.60 15.63
C GLY A 44 8.29 15.36 15.73
N LYS A 45 7.06 15.47 16.25
CA LYS A 45 6.08 14.39 16.32
C LYS A 45 4.86 14.67 15.43
N ILE A 46 4.18 13.60 15.03
CA ILE A 46 2.84 13.67 14.42
C ILE A 46 1.85 12.95 15.34
N GLY A 47 0.63 13.49 15.45
CA GLY A 47 -0.44 12.84 16.18
C GLY A 47 -1.25 11.92 15.25
N VAL A 48 -1.49 10.68 15.67
CA VAL A 48 -2.31 9.71 14.93
C VAL A 48 -3.40 9.16 15.85
N TYR A 49 -4.63 9.10 15.38
CA TYR A 49 -5.71 8.45 16.13
C TYR A 49 -5.51 6.94 16.15
N LEU A 50 -5.66 6.30 17.32
CA LEU A 50 -5.62 4.83 17.43
C LEU A 50 -6.60 4.15 16.47
N LYS A 51 -7.82 4.70 16.34
CA LYS A 51 -8.83 4.20 15.39
C LYS A 51 -8.35 4.21 13.94
N THR A 52 -7.45 5.12 13.57
CA THR A 52 -6.82 5.12 12.24
C THR A 52 -5.95 3.88 12.05
N LEU A 53 -5.28 3.41 13.11
CA LEU A 53 -4.52 2.15 13.09
C LEU A 53 -5.46 0.94 12.99
N ASP A 54 -6.61 0.96 13.66
CA ASP A 54 -7.64 -0.09 13.52
C ASP A 54 -8.16 -0.22 12.08
N THR A 55 -8.32 0.93 11.40
CA THR A 55 -8.77 0.99 10.01
C THR A 55 -7.63 0.95 9.00
N SER A 56 -6.37 0.97 9.47
CA SER A 56 -5.22 0.90 8.59
C SER A 56 -5.22 -0.49 7.98
N VAL A 57 -5.60 -0.55 6.71
CA VAL A 57 -5.38 -1.73 5.89
C VAL A 57 -3.87 -1.83 5.79
N ARG A 58 -3.26 -2.54 6.74
CA ARG A 58 -1.91 -3.07 6.60
C ARG A 58 -2.01 -3.92 5.35
N PHE A 59 -1.57 -3.37 4.24
CA PHE A 59 -1.51 -4.10 2.99
C PHE A 59 -0.26 -4.95 3.12
N PRO A 60 -0.35 -6.25 3.47
CA PRO A 60 0.83 -7.07 3.59
C PRO A 60 1.45 -7.13 2.20
N LEU A 61 2.56 -6.41 2.03
CA LEU A 61 3.30 -6.45 0.78
C LEU A 61 3.96 -7.82 0.70
N THR A 62 3.68 -8.53 -0.38
CA THR A 62 4.49 -9.71 -0.73
C THR A 62 5.87 -9.25 -1.19
N ASP A 63 6.86 -10.13 -1.15
CA ASP A 63 8.23 -9.82 -1.62
C ASP A 63 8.22 -9.23 -3.04
N PHE A 64 7.32 -9.71 -3.90
CA PHE A 64 7.15 -9.20 -5.26
C PHE A 64 6.53 -7.79 -5.29
N GLN A 65 5.52 -7.52 -4.48
CA GLN A 65 4.90 -6.19 -4.42
C GLN A 65 5.89 -5.16 -3.86
N GLU A 66 6.67 -5.54 -2.85
CA GLU A 66 7.77 -4.72 -2.34
C GLU A 66 8.83 -4.48 -3.42
N GLU A 67 9.26 -5.53 -4.15
CA GLU A 67 10.21 -5.41 -5.25
C GLU A 67 9.72 -4.42 -6.34
N VAL A 68 8.44 -4.49 -6.72
CA VAL A 68 7.83 -3.58 -7.69
C VAL A 68 7.89 -2.12 -7.20
N LEU A 69 7.52 -1.88 -5.94
CA LEU A 69 7.57 -0.55 -5.33
C LEU A 69 9.01 0.00 -5.29
N GLN A 70 9.96 -0.80 -4.78
CA GLN A 70 11.36 -0.42 -4.66
C GLN A 70 11.99 -0.13 -6.03
N LYS A 71 11.82 -1.02 -7.01
CA LYS A 71 12.42 -0.87 -8.35
C LYS A 71 11.79 0.26 -9.17
N ASN A 72 10.59 0.72 -8.83
CA ASN A 72 9.97 1.88 -9.45
C ASN A 72 10.11 3.18 -8.64
N GLY A 73 10.76 3.14 -7.47
CA GLY A 73 10.92 4.31 -6.60
C GLY A 73 9.58 4.89 -6.15
N CYS A 74 8.56 4.04 -6.01
CA CYS A 74 7.21 4.45 -5.65
C CYS A 74 6.84 3.94 -4.26
N SER A 75 6.16 4.76 -3.46
CA SER A 75 5.58 4.32 -2.18
C SER A 75 4.16 3.80 -2.38
N LEU A 76 3.73 2.86 -1.54
CA LEU A 76 2.37 2.28 -1.59
C LEU A 76 1.26 3.36 -1.62
N HIS A 77 1.40 4.43 -0.83
CA HIS A 77 0.42 5.53 -0.77
C HIS A 77 0.31 6.35 -2.06
N MET A 78 1.33 6.29 -2.92
CA MET A 78 1.32 6.95 -4.23
C MET A 78 0.64 6.08 -5.29
N LEU A 79 0.50 4.76 -5.08
CA LEU A 79 -0.18 3.89 -6.05
C LEU A 79 -1.66 4.25 -6.15
N THR A 80 -2.14 4.38 -7.39
CA THR A 80 -3.59 4.37 -7.63
C THR A 80 -4.18 3.00 -7.32
N PRO A 81 -5.47 2.90 -6.94
CA PRO A 81 -6.12 1.60 -6.72
C PRO A 81 -6.01 0.65 -7.93
N ASN A 82 -6.07 1.19 -9.14
CA ASN A 82 -5.87 0.42 -10.37
C ASN A 82 -4.44 -0.12 -10.51
N ALA A 83 -3.43 0.61 -10.03
CA ALA A 83 -2.04 0.16 -10.02
C ALA A 83 -1.86 -1.02 -9.07
N VAL A 84 -2.42 -0.93 -7.86
CA VAL A 84 -2.44 -2.04 -6.89
C VAL A 84 -3.08 -3.28 -7.51
N ASN A 85 -4.26 -3.14 -8.12
CA ASN A 85 -4.95 -4.26 -8.76
C ASN A 85 -4.11 -4.94 -9.86
N LYS A 86 -3.31 -4.19 -10.63
CA LYS A 86 -2.46 -4.77 -11.68
C LYS A 86 -1.31 -5.60 -11.11
N VAL A 87 -0.65 -5.10 -10.08
CA VAL A 87 0.45 -5.81 -9.41
C VAL A 87 -0.09 -7.09 -8.76
N VAL A 88 -1.18 -6.98 -8.01
CA VAL A 88 -1.85 -8.11 -7.35
C VAL A 88 -2.34 -9.15 -8.37
N ALA A 89 -3.02 -8.72 -9.43
CA ALA A 89 -3.54 -9.63 -10.44
C ALA A 89 -2.42 -10.38 -11.17
N PHE A 90 -1.33 -9.70 -11.52
CA PHE A 90 -0.17 -10.34 -12.13
C PHE A 90 0.42 -11.41 -11.21
N GLU A 91 0.64 -11.07 -9.94
CA GLU A 91 1.15 -12.03 -8.95
C GLU A 91 0.24 -13.25 -8.79
N MET A 92 -1.08 -13.02 -8.66
CA MET A 92 -2.06 -14.10 -8.54
C MET A 92 -2.03 -15.03 -9.76
N ILE A 93 -1.94 -14.47 -10.98
CA ILE A 93 -1.89 -15.26 -12.22
C ILE A 93 -0.61 -16.09 -12.29
N CYS A 94 0.56 -15.51 -11.96
CA CYS A 94 1.82 -16.27 -11.93
C CYS A 94 1.72 -17.45 -10.96
N ARG A 95 1.29 -17.20 -9.72
CA ARG A 95 1.19 -18.23 -8.67
C ARG A 95 0.16 -19.30 -9.01
N ALA A 96 -0.99 -18.91 -9.57
CA ALA A 96 -2.03 -19.86 -10.01
C ALA A 96 -1.53 -20.81 -11.11
N ASN A 97 -0.54 -20.39 -11.90
CA ASN A 97 0.09 -21.22 -12.94
C ASN A 97 1.38 -21.91 -12.45
N GLY A 98 1.70 -21.86 -11.16
CA GLY A 98 2.89 -22.52 -10.59
C GLY A 98 4.20 -21.76 -10.80
N TYR A 99 4.15 -20.49 -11.20
CA TYR A 99 5.32 -19.63 -11.38
C TYR A 99 5.48 -18.63 -10.24
N LEU A 100 6.72 -18.31 -9.87
CA LEU A 100 6.99 -17.15 -9.05
C LEU A 100 6.85 -15.88 -9.89
N PRO A 101 6.20 -14.82 -9.36
CA PRO A 101 6.14 -13.55 -10.06
C PRO A 101 7.54 -12.93 -10.16
N ASP A 102 7.87 -12.38 -11.32
CA ASP A 102 9.16 -11.74 -11.60
C ASP A 102 8.95 -10.30 -12.10
N TYR A 103 9.72 -9.37 -11.58
CA TYR A 103 9.61 -7.95 -11.92
C TYR A 103 9.90 -7.64 -13.40
N PHE A 104 10.87 -8.33 -14.02
CA PHE A 104 11.20 -8.07 -15.43
C PHE A 104 10.10 -8.57 -16.36
N VAL A 105 9.48 -9.70 -16.05
CA VAL A 105 8.29 -10.19 -16.75
C VAL A 105 7.12 -9.21 -16.55
N PHE A 106 6.91 -8.71 -15.33
CA PHE A 106 5.89 -7.69 -15.08
C PHE A 106 6.11 -6.43 -15.94
N LYS A 107 7.36 -5.94 -16.03
CA LYS A 107 7.74 -4.78 -16.83
C LYS A 107 7.58 -5.00 -18.35
N PHE A 108 7.56 -6.24 -18.81
CA PHE A 108 7.25 -6.57 -20.20
C PHE A 108 5.78 -6.24 -20.53
N PHE A 109 4.85 -6.54 -19.61
CA PHE A 109 3.43 -6.28 -19.80
C PHE A 109 2.99 -4.88 -19.40
N PHE A 110 3.69 -4.26 -18.45
CA PHE A 110 3.28 -3.00 -17.85
C PHE A 110 4.38 -1.94 -17.88
N ARG A 111 4.02 -0.70 -18.23
CA ARG A 111 4.89 0.47 -18.19
C ARG A 111 4.53 1.31 -16.98
N PHE A 112 5.51 1.51 -16.10
CA PHE A 112 5.38 2.43 -14.99
C PHE A 112 5.19 3.88 -15.48
N CYS A 113 4.31 4.63 -14.83
CA CYS A 113 4.00 6.01 -15.14
C CYS A 113 3.69 6.77 -13.86
N VAL A 114 4.14 8.03 -13.79
CA VAL A 114 3.84 8.95 -12.69
C VAL A 114 3.03 10.12 -13.25
N THR A 115 1.94 10.47 -12.58
CA THR A 115 1.09 11.62 -12.91
C THR A 115 0.85 12.41 -11.63
N GLY A 116 1.51 13.56 -11.51
CA GLY A 116 1.53 14.31 -10.25
C GLY A 116 2.21 13.51 -9.13
N ASP A 117 1.52 13.34 -8.02
CA ASP A 117 1.96 12.54 -6.87
C ASP A 117 1.49 11.07 -6.95
N LYS A 118 0.85 10.66 -8.05
CA LYS A 118 0.29 9.31 -8.23
C LYS A 118 1.11 8.46 -9.19
N CYS A 119 1.35 7.22 -8.78
CA CYS A 119 1.97 6.17 -9.56
C CYS A 119 0.91 5.25 -10.19
N THR A 120 1.13 4.85 -11.44
CA THR A 120 0.28 3.88 -12.13
C THR A 120 1.07 2.99 -13.09
N PHE A 121 0.41 1.95 -13.60
CA PHE A 121 0.95 1.01 -14.58
C PHE A 121 0.04 0.98 -15.81
N LEU A 122 0.60 1.39 -16.95
CA LEU A 122 -0.07 1.34 -18.24
C LEU A 122 0.23 0.00 -18.90
N ILE A 123 -0.75 -0.61 -19.55
CA ILE A 123 -0.51 -1.84 -20.33
C ILE A 123 0.40 -1.50 -21.51
N GLN A 124 1.51 -2.20 -21.64
CA GLN A 124 2.36 -2.15 -22.83
C GLN A 124 1.70 -2.99 -23.94
N ARG A 125 1.28 -2.31 -25.01
CA ARG A 125 0.97 -3.00 -26.27
C ARG A 125 2.27 -3.17 -27.04
N GLY A 126 2.92 -4.32 -26.87
CA GLY A 126 4.22 -4.62 -27.47
C GLY A 126 4.36 -6.08 -27.87
N GLY A 127 3.55 -6.51 -28.83
CA GLY A 127 3.64 -7.85 -29.45
C GLY A 127 2.36 -8.22 -30.19
N HIS A 128 2.04 -7.47 -31.26
CA HIS A 128 0.83 -7.60 -32.07
C HIS A 128 -0.48 -7.46 -31.27
N ALA A 129 -1.37 -6.58 -31.73
CA ALA A 129 -2.78 -6.87 -31.53
C ALA A 129 -2.97 -8.33 -32.01
N LEU A 130 -3.58 -9.19 -31.20
CA LEU A 130 -4.21 -10.39 -31.75
C LEU A 130 -5.26 -9.87 -32.73
N VAL A 131 -4.83 -9.60 -33.95
CA VAL A 131 -5.69 -9.33 -35.10
C VAL A 131 -6.47 -10.63 -35.23
N PRO A 132 -7.81 -10.60 -35.11
CA PRO A 132 -8.61 -11.77 -35.38
C PRO A 132 -8.24 -12.27 -36.77
N ASP A 133 -7.92 -13.56 -36.87
CA ASP A 133 -7.61 -14.23 -38.13
C ASP A 133 -8.67 -13.84 -39.16
N GLY A 134 -8.19 -13.35 -40.31
CA GLY A 134 -8.96 -12.66 -41.35
C GLY A 134 -9.97 -13.58 -42.04
N ARG A 135 -11.00 -14.01 -41.33
CA ARG A 135 -12.22 -14.52 -41.96
C ARG A 135 -13.07 -13.33 -42.39
N THR A 136 -12.89 -12.96 -43.65
CA THR A 136 -13.93 -12.26 -44.41
C THR A 136 -15.24 -13.04 -44.29
N PRO A 137 -16.38 -12.40 -43.97
CA PRO A 137 -17.66 -12.98 -44.32
C PRO A 137 -17.75 -12.98 -45.85
N LYS A 138 -17.92 -14.17 -46.42
CA LYS A 138 -18.30 -14.33 -47.81
C LYS A 138 -19.76 -13.87 -47.98
N ASN A 139 -19.94 -13.06 -49.02
CA ASN A 139 -21.17 -12.62 -49.70
C ASN A 139 -22.07 -11.63 -48.96
#